data_AF-A0A7S1EDM0-F1
#
_entry.id   AF-A0A7S1EDM0-F1
#
_cell.length_a   1.000
_cell.length_b   1.000
_cell.length_c   1.000
_cell.angle_alpha   90.00
_cell.angle_beta   90.00
_cell.angle_gamma   90.00
#
_symmetry.space_group_name_H-M   'P 1'
#
loop_
_entity.id
_entity.type
_entity.pdbx_description
1 polymer ?
#
loop_
_entity_poly.entity_id
_entity_poly.type
_entity_poly.pdbx_seq_one_letter_code
_entity_poly.pdbx_strand_id
1 'polypeptide(L)'
;HHKGVEPEGADLAAQGLGWHSSFGSGHGKDTISSGLEVTWTQTPAQWSNHFFDNLFAYEWELTQSPAGAKQWVAKNAEAVIPDAHVKGLFHKPTMLTTDLTLRFDPAFGKISKR
;
A
#
# COMPACT_ATOMS: atom_id res chain seq x y z
N HIS A 1 18.84 -2.24 8.27
CA HIS A 1 17.43 -1.89 8.56
C HIS A 1 17.35 -0.40 8.82
N HIS A 2 16.43 0.32 8.16
CA HIS A 2 16.33 1.79 8.25
C HIS A 2 15.38 2.30 9.34
N LYS A 3 14.43 1.48 9.79
CA LYS A 3 13.44 1.83 10.81
C LYS A 3 14.05 1.64 12.20
N GLY A 4 14.08 2.70 12.99
CA GLY A 4 14.58 2.71 14.36
C GLY A 4 13.63 2.04 15.36
N VAL A 5 14.02 2.12 16.63
CA VAL A 5 13.28 1.57 17.78
C VAL A 5 11.87 2.17 17.90
N GLU A 6 10.93 1.38 18.39
CA GLU A 6 9.57 1.78 18.73
C GLU A 6 9.51 2.84 19.84
N PRO A 7 8.36 3.50 20.07
CA PRO A 7 8.25 4.63 21.00
C PRO A 7 8.77 4.36 22.43
N GLU A 8 8.46 3.19 23.00
CA GLU A 8 8.89 2.84 24.38
C GLU A 8 10.39 2.49 24.48
N GLY A 9 11.04 2.21 23.35
CA GLY A 9 12.48 1.98 23.28
C GLY A 9 13.29 3.20 22.84
N ALA A 10 12.62 4.31 22.50
CA ALA A 10 13.25 5.52 21.98
C ALA A 10 13.86 6.39 23.09
N ASP A 11 14.80 7.26 22.69
CA ASP A 11 15.38 8.24 23.60
C ASP A 11 14.31 9.23 24.12
N LEU A 12 14.46 9.73 25.34
CA LEU A 12 13.56 10.73 25.91
C LEU A 12 13.41 11.97 25.01
N ALA A 13 14.46 12.34 24.27
CA ALA A 13 14.45 13.43 23.30
C ALA A 13 13.49 13.21 22.13
N ALA A 14 13.07 11.96 21.86
CA ALA A 14 12.04 11.65 20.87
C ALA A 14 10.62 12.02 21.33
N GLN A 15 10.43 12.42 22.59
CA GLN A 15 9.18 12.97 23.13
C GLN A 15 7.94 12.11 22.84
N GLY A 16 8.06 10.80 23.07
CA GLY A 16 6.96 9.84 22.89
C GLY A 16 6.77 9.35 21.45
N LEU A 17 7.61 9.79 20.51
CA LEU A 17 7.68 9.25 19.16
C LEU A 17 8.67 8.08 19.06
N GLY A 18 8.54 7.30 18.01
CA GLY A 18 9.44 6.20 17.69
C GLY A 18 9.47 5.92 16.19
N TRP A 19 10.12 4.81 15.83
CA TRP A 19 10.31 4.36 14.45
C TRP A 19 10.98 5.39 13.53
N HIS A 20 11.85 6.23 14.08
CA HIS A 20 12.63 7.18 13.28
C HIS A 20 13.36 6.43 12.15
N SER A 21 13.11 6.86 10.92
CA SER A 21 13.67 6.21 9.73
C SER A 21 14.91 6.96 9.25
N SER A 22 15.99 6.23 8.98
CA SER A 22 17.21 6.75 8.35
C SER A 22 17.20 6.65 6.82
N PHE A 23 16.08 6.23 6.21
CA PHE A 23 15.94 6.12 4.76
C PHE A 23 15.48 7.44 4.15
N GLY A 24 16.27 8.01 3.24
CA GLY A 24 15.94 9.28 2.59
C GLY A 24 15.70 10.39 3.61
N SER A 25 14.56 11.08 3.49
CA SER A 25 14.08 12.06 4.49
C SER A 25 13.45 11.43 5.74
N GLY A 26 13.16 10.13 5.72
CA GLY A 26 12.53 9.40 6.82
C GLY A 26 11.02 9.64 6.97
N HIS A 27 10.42 10.47 6.11
CA HIS A 27 9.00 10.82 6.11
C HIS A 27 8.52 11.18 4.70
N GLY A 28 7.23 11.52 4.56
CA GLY A 28 6.64 11.89 3.26
C GLY A 28 6.80 10.77 2.22
N LYS A 29 7.43 11.07 1.09
CA LYS A 29 7.68 10.10 0.01
C LYS A 29 8.64 8.97 0.37
N ASP A 30 9.43 9.12 1.44
CA ASP A 30 10.42 8.13 1.89
C ASP A 30 9.95 7.38 3.15
N THR A 31 8.65 7.45 3.46
CA THR A 31 8.08 6.85 4.68
C THR A 31 8.16 5.33 4.64
N ILE A 32 8.69 4.71 5.71
CA ILE A 32 8.67 3.26 5.90
C ILE A 32 7.81 2.92 7.11
N SER A 33 6.60 2.38 6.87
CA SER A 33 5.73 1.85 7.92
C SER A 33 5.73 0.32 7.94
N SER A 34 4.81 -0.34 7.22
CA SER A 34 4.73 -1.80 7.14
C SER A 34 5.82 -2.43 6.26
N GLY A 35 6.42 -1.64 5.37
CA GLY A 35 7.30 -2.11 4.30
C GLY A 35 6.55 -2.59 3.07
N LEU A 36 5.22 -2.55 3.05
CA LEU A 36 4.40 -2.70 1.84
C LEU A 36 4.20 -1.34 1.18
N GLU A 37 4.14 -1.32 -0.15
CA GLU A 37 3.95 -0.09 -0.93
C GLU A 37 2.73 -0.27 -1.84
N VAL A 38 1.54 -0.02 -1.30
CA VAL A 38 0.26 -0.29 -1.96
C VAL A 38 -0.69 0.90 -1.81
N THR A 39 -1.28 1.32 -2.93
CA THR A 39 -2.35 2.32 -2.99
C THR A 39 -3.50 1.76 -3.83
N TRP A 40 -4.69 1.67 -3.23
CA TRP A 40 -5.78 0.85 -3.76
C TRP A 40 -6.65 1.53 -4.82
N THR A 41 -6.81 2.85 -4.76
CA THR A 41 -7.84 3.56 -5.53
C THR A 41 -7.29 4.78 -6.25
N GLN A 42 -7.91 5.16 -7.36
CA GLN A 42 -7.57 6.33 -8.17
C GLN A 42 -7.84 7.65 -7.42
N THR A 43 -8.68 7.61 -6.38
CA THR A 43 -9.02 8.77 -5.54
C THR A 43 -8.77 8.47 -4.05
N PRO A 44 -7.52 8.28 -3.58
CA PRO A 44 -7.21 7.80 -2.22
C PRO A 44 -7.79 8.65 -1.08
N ALA A 45 -8.07 9.92 -1.33
CA ALA A 45 -8.61 10.86 -0.36
C ALA A 45 -10.13 11.12 -0.53
N GLN A 46 -10.82 10.35 -1.37
CA GLN A 46 -12.26 10.50 -1.59
C GLN A 46 -12.95 9.13 -1.54
N TRP A 47 -14.16 9.12 -0.97
CA TRP A 47 -14.98 7.90 -0.94
C TRP A 47 -15.33 7.42 -2.36
N SER A 48 -15.20 6.12 -2.60
CA SER A 48 -15.58 5.47 -3.87
C SER A 48 -15.75 3.95 -3.67
N ASN A 49 -16.27 3.26 -4.69
CA ASN A 49 -16.25 1.79 -4.76
C ASN A 49 -15.05 1.23 -5.53
N HIS A 50 -14.06 2.08 -5.87
CA HIS A 50 -12.94 1.70 -6.73
C HIS A 50 -12.08 0.56 -6.19
N PHE A 51 -12.09 0.32 -4.88
CA PHE A 51 -11.45 -0.85 -4.31
C PHE A 51 -11.99 -2.15 -4.95
N PHE A 52 -13.31 -2.32 -4.95
CA PHE A 52 -13.94 -3.52 -5.52
C PHE A 52 -13.92 -3.50 -7.05
N ASP A 53 -14.09 -2.32 -7.67
CA ASP A 53 -13.95 -2.18 -9.13
C ASP A 53 -12.58 -2.71 -9.57
N ASN A 54 -11.50 -2.23 -8.94
CA ASN A 54 -10.13 -2.66 -9.24
C ASN A 54 -9.93 -4.14 -8.90
N LEU A 55 -10.41 -4.61 -7.73
CA LEU A 55 -10.23 -5.98 -7.26
C LEU A 55 -10.74 -7.01 -8.27
N PHE A 56 -11.88 -6.73 -8.92
CA PHE A 56 -12.50 -7.63 -9.90
C PHE A 56 -12.16 -7.33 -11.37
N ALA A 57 -11.81 -6.08 -11.71
CA ALA A 57 -11.48 -5.70 -13.08
C ALA A 57 -10.11 -6.23 -13.57
N TYR A 58 -9.16 -6.46 -12.65
CA TYR A 58 -7.81 -6.86 -13.00
C TYR A 58 -7.48 -8.28 -12.56
N GLU A 59 -6.55 -8.91 -13.28
CA GLU A 59 -5.82 -10.08 -12.79
C GLU A 59 -4.56 -9.65 -12.06
N TRP A 60 -4.14 -10.39 -11.04
CA TRP A 60 -3.09 -9.98 -10.11
C TRP A 60 -1.82 -10.82 -10.30
N GLU A 61 -0.65 -10.17 -10.29
CA GLU A 61 0.66 -10.81 -10.25
C GLU A 61 1.41 -10.51 -8.96
N LEU A 62 2.03 -11.55 -8.38
CA LEU A 62 2.86 -11.42 -7.19
C LEU A 62 4.14 -10.65 -7.54
N THR A 63 4.45 -9.64 -6.75
CA THR A 63 5.65 -8.83 -6.85
C THR A 63 6.20 -8.53 -5.44
N GLN A 64 7.28 -7.76 -5.38
CA GLN A 64 7.90 -7.33 -4.12
C GLN A 64 7.87 -5.80 -4.01
N SER A 65 7.62 -5.31 -2.80
CA SER A 65 7.82 -3.91 -2.44
C SER A 65 9.30 -3.51 -2.50
N PRO A 66 9.63 -2.22 -2.47
CA PRO A 66 11.02 -1.77 -2.31
C PRO A 66 11.72 -2.32 -1.05
N ALA A 67 10.96 -2.70 -0.02
CA ALA A 67 11.47 -3.34 1.20
C ALA A 67 11.48 -4.89 1.14
N GLY A 68 11.16 -5.49 -0.01
CA GLY A 68 11.13 -6.94 -0.22
C GLY A 68 9.87 -7.66 0.26
N ALA A 69 8.82 -6.92 0.65
CA ALA A 69 7.56 -7.51 1.11
C ALA A 69 6.72 -8.00 -0.07
N LYS A 70 6.06 -9.16 0.10
CA LYS A 70 5.16 -9.73 -0.93
C LYS A 70 3.90 -8.87 -1.07
N GLN A 71 3.63 -8.41 -2.29
CA GLN A 71 2.42 -7.66 -2.65
C GLN A 71 1.98 -8.00 -4.08
N TRP A 72 0.87 -7.44 -4.53
CA TRP A 72 0.30 -7.76 -5.84
C TRP A 72 0.13 -6.49 -6.68
N VAL A 73 0.36 -6.62 -7.98
CA VAL A 73 0.13 -5.55 -8.97
C VAL A 73 -0.79 -6.05 -10.07
N ALA A 74 -1.61 -5.15 -10.61
CA ALA A 74 -2.54 -5.48 -11.69
C ALA A 74 -1.79 -5.78 -13.01
N LYS A 75 -2.03 -6.95 -13.58
CA LYS A 75 -1.49 -7.38 -14.88
C LYS A 75 -2.09 -6.53 -16.00
N ASN A 76 -1.25 -6.12 -16.94
CA ASN A 76 -1.65 -5.37 -18.15
C ASN A 76 -2.48 -4.10 -17.88
N ALA A 77 -2.41 -3.53 -16.67
CA ALA A 77 -3.11 -2.29 -16.32
C ALA A 77 -2.28 -1.06 -16.67
N GLU A 78 -2.98 0.02 -17.03
CA GLU A 78 -2.39 1.35 -17.11
C GLU A 78 -2.08 1.92 -15.72
N ALA A 79 -1.18 2.90 -15.67
CA ALA A 79 -0.87 3.62 -14.45
C ALA A 79 -1.93 4.71 -14.20
N VAL A 80 -2.85 4.43 -13.29
CA VAL A 80 -4.03 5.28 -13.01
C VAL A 80 -4.12 5.74 -11.55
N ILE A 81 -3.29 5.20 -10.66
CA ILE A 81 -3.28 5.54 -9.24
C ILE A 81 -2.33 6.73 -9.04
N PRO A 82 -2.77 7.87 -8.49
CA PRO A 82 -1.90 9.05 -8.36
C PRO A 82 -0.78 8.79 -7.34
N ASP A 83 0.41 9.31 -7.63
CA ASP A 83 1.48 9.41 -6.64
C ASP A 83 1.09 10.35 -5.49
N ALA A 84 1.54 10.04 -4.28
CA ALA A 84 1.19 10.81 -3.08
C ALA A 84 1.84 12.20 -3.02
N HIS A 85 2.99 12.42 -3.69
CA HIS A 85 3.77 13.65 -3.57
C HIS A 85 4.14 14.30 -4.92
N VAL A 86 4.20 13.51 -6.00
CA VAL A 86 4.61 13.98 -7.34
C VAL A 86 3.40 14.13 -8.26
N LYS A 87 2.99 15.39 -8.49
CA LYS A 87 1.88 15.69 -9.40
C LYS A 87 2.16 15.19 -10.81
N GLY A 88 1.22 14.44 -11.38
CA GLY A 88 1.31 13.91 -12.75
C GLY A 88 2.07 12.59 -12.87
N LEU A 89 2.61 12.06 -11.77
CA LEU A 89 3.10 10.68 -11.70
C LEU A 89 1.95 9.76 -11.27
N PHE A 90 1.85 8.61 -11.94
CA PHE A 90 0.84 7.61 -11.66
C PHE A 90 1.47 6.22 -11.58
N HIS A 91 0.79 5.33 -10.87
CA HIS A 91 1.18 3.95 -10.60
C HIS A 91 0.09 2.99 -11.03
N LYS A 92 0.47 1.73 -11.27
CA LYS A 92 -0.51 0.66 -11.51
C LYS A 92 -1.29 0.35 -10.22
N PRO A 93 -2.54 -0.13 -10.32
CA PRO A 93 -3.27 -0.67 -9.17
C PRO A 93 -2.48 -1.77 -8.47
N THR A 94 -2.52 -1.76 -7.14
CA THR A 94 -1.83 -2.73 -6.28
C THR A 94 -2.78 -3.24 -5.20
N MET A 95 -2.50 -4.44 -4.68
CA MET A 95 -3.28 -5.11 -3.64
C MET A 95 -2.38 -5.88 -2.68
N LEU A 96 -2.88 -6.10 -1.47
CA LEU A 96 -2.30 -7.03 -0.51
C LEU A 96 -2.82 -8.45 -0.74
N THR A 97 -2.08 -9.45 -0.26
CA THR A 97 -2.57 -10.83 -0.23
C THR A 97 -3.91 -10.93 0.53
N THR A 98 -4.06 -10.16 1.60
CA THR A 98 -5.29 -10.09 2.39
C THR A 98 -6.43 -9.39 1.67
N ASP A 99 -6.17 -8.54 0.69
CA ASP A 99 -7.24 -7.93 -0.12
C ASP A 99 -7.77 -8.97 -1.12
N LEU A 100 -6.88 -9.77 -1.69
CA LEU A 100 -7.24 -10.80 -2.66
C LEU A 100 -8.11 -11.92 -2.05
N THR A 101 -8.05 -12.16 -0.74
CA THR A 101 -8.98 -13.12 -0.10
C THR A 101 -10.43 -12.70 -0.26
N LEU A 102 -10.73 -11.39 -0.31
CA LEU A 102 -12.07 -10.87 -0.52
C LEU A 102 -12.65 -11.23 -1.90
N ARG A 103 -11.79 -11.61 -2.85
CA ARG A 103 -12.19 -12.10 -4.18
C ARG A 103 -12.14 -13.62 -4.29
N PHE A 104 -11.05 -14.24 -3.82
CA PHE A 104 -10.78 -15.65 -4.09
C PHE A 104 -11.37 -16.61 -3.07
N ASP A 105 -11.64 -16.17 -1.84
CA ASP A 105 -12.41 -16.97 -0.90
C ASP A 105 -13.86 -17.11 -1.39
N PRO A 106 -14.46 -18.32 -1.44
CA PRO A 106 -15.81 -18.51 -1.96
C PRO A 106 -16.93 -17.80 -1.18
N ALA A 107 -16.75 -17.58 0.12
CA ALA A 107 -17.75 -16.91 0.96
C ALA A 107 -17.60 -15.39 0.86
N PHE A 108 -16.38 -14.87 1.05
CA PHE A 108 -16.13 -13.44 0.89
C PHE A 108 -16.34 -12.97 -0.54
N GLY A 109 -15.93 -13.75 -1.55
CA GLY A 109 -16.11 -13.42 -2.96
C GLY A 109 -17.57 -13.24 -3.38
N LYS A 110 -18.52 -13.97 -2.76
CA LYS A 110 -19.96 -13.75 -2.97
C LYS A 110 -20.44 -12.45 -2.34
N ILE A 111 -19.95 -12.12 -1.15
CA ILE A 111 -20.30 -10.89 -0.43
C ILE A 111 -19.75 -9.67 -1.16
N SER A 112 -18.48 -9.73 -1.59
CA SER A 112 -17.79 -8.64 -2.29
C SER A 112 -18.37 -8.32 -3.67
N LYS A 113 -19.06 -9.27 -4.31
CA LYS A 113 -19.72 -9.09 -5.62
C LYS A 113 -21.15 -8.56 -5.53
N ARG A 114 -21.79 -8.63 -4.36
CA ARG A 114 -23.20 -8.29 -4.16
C ARG A 114 -23.42 -6.79 -4.12
#